data_AF-A0A7R9UEA3-F1
#
_entry.id   AF-A0A7R9UEA3-F1
#
_cell.length_a   1.000
_cell.length_b   1.000
_cell.length_c   1.000
_cell.angle_alpha   90.00
_cell.angle_beta   90.00
_cell.angle_gamma   90.00
#
_symmetry.space_group_name_H-M   'P 1'
#
loop_
_entity.id
_entity.type
_entity.pdbx_description
1 polymer ?
#
loop_
_entity_poly.entity_id
_entity_poly.type
_entity_poly.pdbx_seq_one_letter_code
_entity_poly.pdbx_strand_id
1 'polypeptide(L)'
;HVGEEVWDAARLLGVYMAQHLRDELSGEVVLELGAGCGLLGLCAAALGAKDVICTDYLPEVLANLHFNLKHNFGRAMDFCKRLKRSAPSSAGETERKGDAE
;
A
#
# COMPACT_ATOMS: atom_id res chain seq x y z
N HIS A 1 11.01 8.01 14.73
CA HIS A 1 10.50 6.71 14.27
C HIS A 1 10.01 6.85 12.83
N VAL A 2 9.81 5.76 12.08
CA VAL A 2 9.26 5.82 10.71
C VAL A 2 7.74 5.63 10.74
N GLY A 3 7.01 6.31 9.85
CA GLY A 3 5.55 6.22 9.73
C GLY A 3 4.75 7.20 10.59
N GLU A 4 5.41 8.09 11.32
CA GLU A 4 4.79 9.17 12.12
C GLU A 4 4.84 10.54 11.43
N GLU A 5 5.73 10.68 10.43
CA GLU A 5 5.99 11.93 9.72
C GLU A 5 5.59 11.80 8.25
N VAL A 6 5.04 12.89 7.70
CA VAL A 6 4.78 13.02 6.27
C VAL A 6 6.05 13.52 5.59
N TRP A 7 6.61 12.70 4.71
CA TRP A 7 7.82 13.04 3.94
C TRP A 7 7.54 14.12 2.90
N ASP A 8 8.52 15.00 2.65
CA ASP A 8 8.39 16.08 1.66
C ASP A 8 8.02 15.59 0.26
N ALA A 9 8.55 14.42 -0.14
CA ALA A 9 8.20 13.80 -1.42
C ALA A 9 6.69 13.48 -1.51
N ALA A 10 6.09 12.97 -0.44
CA ALA A 10 4.65 12.70 -0.39
C ALA A 10 3.84 14.00 -0.42
N ARG A 11 4.33 15.09 0.18
CA ARG A 11 3.68 16.41 0.09
C ARG A 11 3.70 16.94 -1.34
N LEU A 12 4.86 16.91 -1.99
CA LEU A 12 5.03 17.37 -3.37
C LEU A 12 4.15 16.56 -4.33
N LEU A 13 4.16 15.23 -4.21
CA LEU A 13 3.33 14.37 -5.05
C LEU A 13 1.84 14.56 -4.77
N GLY A 14 1.42 14.74 -3.52
CA GLY A 14 0.02 15.02 -3.18
C GLY A 14 -0.48 16.31 -3.82
N VAL A 15 0.34 17.38 -3.82
CA VAL A 15 0.02 18.63 -4.52
C VAL A 15 -0.08 18.39 -6.03
N TYR A 16 0.88 17.69 -6.62
CA TYR A 16 0.85 17.35 -8.04
C TYR A 16 -0.40 16.56 -8.43
N MET A 17 -0.75 15.52 -7.66
CA MET A 17 -1.97 14.74 -7.86
C MET A 17 -3.21 15.63 -7.84
N ALA A 18 -3.31 16.52 -6.84
CA ALA A 18 -4.47 17.40 -6.69
C ALA A 18 -4.62 18.41 -7.85
N GLN A 19 -3.50 18.83 -8.44
CA GLN A 19 -3.48 19.80 -9.54
C GLN A 19 -3.67 19.16 -10.92
N HIS A 20 -3.25 17.90 -11.09
CA HIS A 20 -3.05 17.33 -12.41
C HIS A 20 -3.70 15.97 -12.64
N LEU A 21 -4.07 15.22 -11.60
CA LEU A 21 -4.45 13.80 -11.74
C LEU A 21 -5.91 13.50 -11.36
N ARG A 22 -6.78 14.52 -11.23
CA ARG A 22 -8.18 14.28 -10.85
C ARG A 22 -8.90 13.37 -11.84
N ASP A 23 -8.76 13.66 -13.13
CA ASP A 23 -9.50 12.95 -14.17
C ASP A 23 -8.96 11.52 -14.37
N GLU A 24 -7.65 11.34 -14.19
CA GLU A 24 -6.97 10.05 -14.25
C GLU A 24 -7.24 9.16 -13.05
N LEU A 25 -7.52 9.73 -11.87
CA LEU A 25 -7.78 8.96 -10.65
C LEU A 25 -9.27 8.70 -10.43
N SER A 26 -10.15 9.52 -11.00
CA SER A 26 -11.60 9.40 -10.79
C SER A 26 -12.14 8.07 -11.35
N GLY A 27 -12.69 7.23 -10.46
CA GLY A 27 -13.25 5.92 -10.80
C GLY A 27 -12.23 4.77 -10.82
N GLU A 28 -10.95 5.04 -10.60
CA GLU A 28 -9.89 4.05 -10.67
C GLU A 28 -9.66 3.29 -9.36
N VAL A 29 -8.99 2.14 -9.45
CA VAL A 29 -8.50 1.37 -8.29
C VAL A 29 -7.02 1.66 -8.10
N VAL A 30 -6.64 2.21 -6.95
CA VAL A 30 -5.29 2.70 -6.66
C VAL A 30 -4.59 1.85 -5.61
N LEU A 31 -3.33 1.48 -5.86
CA LEU A 31 -2.46 0.82 -4.89
C LEU A 31 -1.29 1.74 -4.51
N GLU A 32 -1.16 2.05 -3.22
CA GLU A 32 -0.03 2.79 -2.66
C GLU A 32 0.92 1.81 -1.94
N LEU A 33 2.18 1.78 -2.38
CA LEU A 33 3.26 0.99 -1.78
C LEU A 33 4.11 1.88 -0.87
N GLY A 34 4.33 1.45 0.37
CA GLY A 34 5.09 2.25 1.35
C GLY A 34 4.33 3.50 1.77
N ALA A 35 3.06 3.33 2.16
CA ALA A 35 2.12 4.41 2.40
C ALA A 35 2.50 5.29 3.61
N GLY A 36 3.27 4.78 4.57
CA GLY A 36 3.61 5.54 5.78
C GLY A 36 2.35 6.04 6.50
N CYS A 37 2.16 7.36 6.52
CA CYS A 37 0.97 7.99 7.10
C CYS A 37 -0.30 7.89 6.23
N GLY A 38 -0.17 7.52 4.95
CA GLY A 38 -1.28 7.34 4.00
C GLY A 38 -1.68 8.59 3.23
N LEU A 39 -0.83 9.61 3.15
CA LEU A 39 -1.19 10.88 2.52
C LEU A 39 -1.64 10.70 1.05
N LEU A 40 -0.90 9.93 0.25
CA LEU A 40 -1.22 9.83 -1.18
C LEU A 40 -2.46 8.98 -1.42
N GLY A 41 -2.66 7.93 -0.62
CA GLY A 41 -3.92 7.19 -0.63
C GLY A 41 -5.13 8.07 -0.27
N LEU A 42 -5.00 8.92 0.75
CA LEU A 42 -6.03 9.91 1.10
C LEU A 42 -6.27 10.91 -0.05
N CYS A 43 -5.21 11.38 -0.70
CA CYS A 43 -5.31 12.25 -1.88
C CYS A 43 -6.04 11.54 -3.03
N ALA A 44 -5.68 10.30 -3.35
CA ALA A 44 -6.33 9.51 -4.40
C ALA A 44 -7.83 9.34 -4.12
N ALA A 45 -8.20 9.00 -2.88
CA ALA A 45 -9.60 8.89 -2.46
C ALA A 45 -10.34 10.24 -2.61
N ALA A 46 -9.72 11.34 -2.17
CA ALA A 46 -10.30 12.69 -2.29
C ALA A 46 -10.46 13.15 -3.75
N LEU A 47 -9.66 12.61 -4.67
CA LEU A 47 -9.71 12.90 -6.09
C LEU A 47 -10.71 12.03 -6.86
N GLY A 48 -11.40 11.10 -6.18
CA GLY A 48 -12.48 10.31 -6.75
C GLY A 48 -12.09 8.89 -7.13
N ALA A 49 -10.92 8.40 -6.69
CA ALA A 49 -10.60 6.98 -6.80
C ALA A 49 -11.74 6.13 -6.23
N LYS A 50 -12.12 5.10 -6.99
CA LYS A 50 -13.20 4.18 -6.61
C LYS A 50 -12.79 3.36 -5.38
N ASP A 51 -11.58 2.84 -5.41
CA ASP A 51 -11.00 2.03 -4.33
C ASP A 51 -9.53 2.41 -4.16
N VAL A 52 -9.07 2.50 -2.91
CA VAL A 52 -7.66 2.77 -2.60
C VAL A 52 -7.15 1.70 -1.65
N ILE A 53 -5.99 1.14 -1.94
CA ILE A 53 -5.32 0.14 -1.12
C ILE A 53 -3.98 0.72 -0.69
N CYS A 54 -3.83 1.05 0.59
CA CYS A 54 -2.57 1.54 1.15
C CYS A 54 -1.82 0.39 1.82
N THR A 55 -0.54 0.23 1.50
CA THR A 55 0.29 -0.87 2.02
C THR A 55 1.58 -0.36 2.63
N ASP A 56 2.05 -1.04 3.67
CA ASP A 56 3.35 -0.84 4.29
C ASP A 56 3.83 -2.18 4.88
N TYR A 57 5.11 -2.27 5.26
CA TYR A 57 5.72 -3.50 5.76
C TYR A 57 5.77 -3.58 7.30
N LEU A 58 5.78 -2.44 8.00
CA LEU A 58 5.88 -2.39 9.46
C LEU A 58 4.50 -2.42 10.12
N PRO A 59 4.24 -3.34 11.07
CA PRO A 59 2.97 -3.39 11.79
C PRO A 59 2.59 -2.10 12.53
N GLU A 60 3.55 -1.42 13.15
CA GLU A 60 3.30 -0.13 13.81
C GLU A 60 2.86 0.98 12.84
N VAL A 61 3.45 1.00 11.64
CA VAL A 61 3.10 1.95 10.58
C VAL A 61 1.71 1.64 10.05
N LEU A 62 1.38 0.36 9.84
CA LEU A 62 0.03 -0.05 9.45
C LEU A 62 -1.04 0.34 10.48
N ALA A 63 -0.72 0.31 11.77
CA ALA A 63 -1.65 0.76 12.82
C ALA A 63 -1.90 2.27 12.75
N ASN A 64 -0.85 3.08 12.55
CA ASN A 64 -0.98 4.52 12.37
C ASN A 64 -1.70 4.89 11.06
N LEU A 65 -1.33 4.24 9.96
CA LEU A 65 -2.01 4.35 8.67
C LEU A 65 -3.51 4.09 8.82
N HIS A 66 -3.89 3.02 9.50
CA HIS A 66 -5.30 2.71 9.76
C HIS A 66 -6.01 3.81 10.54
N PHE A 67 -5.37 4.35 11.58
CA PHE A 67 -5.90 5.48 12.34
C PHE A 67 -6.14 6.70 11.43
N ASN A 68 -5.16 7.07 10.61
CA ASN A 68 -5.25 8.21 9.70
C ASN A 68 -6.38 8.04 8.67
N LEU A 69 -6.45 6.87 8.02
CA LEU A 69 -7.50 6.57 7.04
C LEU A 69 -8.90 6.68 7.67
N LYS A 70 -9.07 6.08 8.85
CA LYS A 70 -10.34 6.12 9.58
C LYS A 70 -10.71 7.55 10.03
N HIS A 71 -9.73 8.32 10.49
CA HIS A 71 -9.96 9.69 10.96
C HIS A 71 -10.43 10.63 9.85
N ASN A 72 -9.92 10.46 8.62
CA ASN A 72 -10.21 11.36 7.51
C ASN A 72 -11.44 10.95 6.67
N PHE A 73 -11.74 9.66 6.52
CA PHE A 73 -12.84 9.19 5.64
C PHE A 73 -13.97 8.45 6.38
N GLY A 74 -13.90 8.32 7.70
CA GLY A 74 -15.04 8.04 8.58
C GLY A 74 -15.68 6.64 8.50
N ARG A 75 -15.60 5.93 7.37
CA ARG A 75 -16.09 4.55 7.12
C ARG A 75 -15.88 4.19 5.63
N ALA A 76 -14.75 3.60 5.25
CA ALA A 76 -14.59 2.75 4.05
C ALA A 76 -13.11 2.40 3.84
N MET A 77 -12.60 1.38 4.55
CA MET A 77 -11.39 0.68 4.12
C MET A 77 -11.52 -0.76 4.62
N ASP A 78 -12.09 -1.62 3.78
CA ASP A 78 -12.04 -3.06 4.03
C ASP A 78 -10.59 -3.52 3.90
N PHE A 79 -10.08 -4.14 4.96
CA PHE A 79 -8.68 -4.47 5.08
C PHE A 79 -8.30 -5.57 4.08
N CYS A 80 -7.30 -5.31 3.24
CA CYS A 80 -6.61 -6.39 2.54
C CYS A 80 -5.84 -7.20 3.58
N LYS A 81 -6.40 -8.35 3.98
CA LYS A 81 -5.73 -9.33 4.84
C LYS A 81 -4.34 -9.57 4.26
N ARG A 82 -3.30 -9.49 5.11
CA ARG A 82 -1.91 -9.85 4.82
C ARG A 82 -1.89 -10.92 3.72
N LEU A 83 -1.39 -10.57 2.54
CA LEU A 83 -1.16 -11.54 1.47
C LEU A 83 -0.26 -12.61 2.07
N LYS A 84 -0.84 -13.76 2.43
CA LYS A 84 -0.06 -14.92 2.81
C LYS A 84 0.76 -15.22 1.57
N ARG A 85 2.09 -15.11 1.64
CA ARG A 85 2.95 -15.73 0.63
C ARG A 85 2.44 -17.16 0.48
N SER A 86 1.95 -17.52 -0.70
CA SER A 86 1.83 -18.93 -1.05
C SER A 86 3.22 -19.52 -0.77
N ALA A 87 3.28 -20.58 0.03
CA ALA A 87 4.51 -21.35 0.11
C ALA A 87 4.94 -21.68 -1.33
N PRO A 88 6.24 -21.59 -1.69
CA PRO A 88 6.66 -22.12 -2.97
C PRO A 88 6.13 -23.54 -3.06
N SER A 89 5.31 -23.82 -4.08
CA SER A 89 4.94 -25.20 -4.37
C SER A 89 6.26 -25.94 -4.50
N SER A 90 6.46 -26.96 -3.68
CA SER A 90 7.64 -27.82 -3.71
C SER A 90 7.84 -28.35 -5.12
N ALA A 91 8.60 -27.64 -5.93
CA ALA A 91 9.12 -28.13 -7.19
C ALA A 91 10.36 -28.93 -6.83
N GLY A 92 10.13 -30.23 -6.63
CA GLY A 92 11.09 -31.32 -6.64
C GLY A 92 12.47 -31.04 -6.06
N GLU A 93 12.71 -31.55 -4.85
CA GLU A 93 14.02 -32.12 -4.55
C GLU A 93 14.32 -33.15 -5.64
N THR A 94 15.13 -32.76 -6.63
CA THR A 94 15.80 -33.74 -7.47
C THR A 94 17.11 -34.00 -6.76
N GLU A 95 17.16 -35.11 -6.03
CA GLU A 95 18.40 -35.71 -5.54
C GLU A 95 19.42 -35.70 -6.68
N ARG A 96 20.51 -34.93 -6.54
CA ARG A 96 21.74 -35.25 -7.25
C ARG A 96 22.32 -36.48 -6.58
N LYS A 97 21.95 -37.64 -7.12
CA LYS A 97 22.73 -38.87 -6.98
C LYS A 97 24.19 -38.53 -7.23
N GLY A 98 25.03 -38.72 -6.21
CA GLY A 98 26.47 -38.74 -6.39
C GLY A 98 26.79 -39.94 -7.26
N ASP A 99 27.22 -39.68 -8.49
CA ASP A 99 27.90 -40.67 -9.29
C ASP A 99 29.31 -40.85 -8.73
N ALA A 100 29.68 -42.12 -8.62
CA ALA A 100 30.92 -42.63 -8.09
C ALA A 100 32.14 -42.16 -8.89
N GLU A 101 33.20 -41.83 -8.17
CA GLU A 101 34.57 -42.37 -8.33
C GLU A 101 35.39 -42.11 -7.07
#